data_AF-A0A743TW35-F1
#
_entry.id   AF-A0A743TW35-F1
#
_cell.length_a   1.000
_cell.length_b   1.000
_cell.length_c   1.000
_cell.angle_alpha   90.00
_cell.angle_beta   90.00
_cell.angle_gamma   90.00
#
_symmetry.space_group_name_H-M   'P 1'
#
loop_
_entity.id
_entity.type
_entity.pdbx_description
1 polymer ?
#
loop_
_entity_poly.entity_id
_entity_poly.type
_entity_poly.pdbx_seq_one_letter_code
_entity_poly.pdbx_strand_id
1 'polypeptide(L)' 'VLVKRALTRYPLRVVKWEGDPERNPFGLALDCYAGTPQRLQVSGLSELDNTGRNE' A
#
# COMPACT_ATOMS: atom_id res chain seq x y z
N VAL A 1 -20.40 -15.12 -2.48
CA VAL A 1 -19.63 -14.22 -3.40
C VAL A 1 -18.16 -14.54 -3.22
N LEU A 2 -17.41 -14.75 -4.30
CA LEU A 2 -15.96 -15.00 -4.22
C LEU A 2 -15.20 -13.67 -4.05
N VAL A 3 -14.29 -13.61 -3.08
CA VAL A 3 -13.47 -12.43 -2.79
C VAL A 3 -12.00 -12.83 -2.79
N LYS A 4 -11.17 -12.18 -3.60
CA LYS A 4 -9.71 -12.38 -3.63
C LYS A 4 -9.02 -11.30 -2.82
N ARG A 5 -8.04 -11.67 -1.99
CA ARG A 5 -7.24 -10.75 -1.17
C ARG A 5 -5.78 -10.74 -1.65
N ALA A 6 -5.15 -9.58 -1.64
CA ALA A 6 -3.73 -9.44 -1.95
C ALA A 6 -3.13 -8.28 -1.13
N LEU A 7 -1.93 -8.50 -0.61
CA LEU A 7 -1.16 -7.45 0.06
C LEU A 7 -0.24 -6.78 -0.96
N THR A 8 -0.26 -5.44 -0.99
CA THR A 8 0.50 -4.65 -1.96
C THR A 8 1.20 -3.49 -1.26
N ARG A 9 2.50 -3.34 -1.49
CA ARG A 9 3.30 -2.19 -1.07
C ARG A 9 3.27 -1.12 -2.15
N TYR A 10 2.83 0.08 -1.79
CA TYR A 10 2.83 1.25 -2.66
C TYR A 10 4.00 2.16 -2.26
N PRO A 11 5.07 2.24 -3.06
CA PRO A 11 6.14 3.19 -2.77
C PRO A 11 5.61 4.61 -3.02
N LEU A 12 5.54 5.43 -1.98
CA LEU A 12 5.10 6.82 -2.07
C LEU A 12 6.30 7.74 -2.23
N ARG A 13 6.20 8.75 -3.10
CA ARG A 13 7.21 9.80 -3.19
C ARG A 13 6.82 10.94 -2.27
N VAL A 14 7.73 11.29 -1.35
CA VAL A 14 7.54 12.41 -0.43
C VAL A 14 8.45 13.55 -0.89
N VAL A 15 7.89 14.74 -1.02
CA VAL A 15 8.60 15.94 -1.45
C VAL A 15 8.44 17.06 -0.43
N LYS A 16 9.39 17.99 -0.42
CA LYS A 16 9.26 19.23 0.34
C LYS A 16 8.16 20.09 -0.27
N TRP A 17 7.27 20.60 0.57
CA TRP A 17 6.20 21.50 0.16
C TRP A 17 6.06 22.64 1.16
N GLU A 18 6.41 23.83 0.70
CA GLU A 18 6.30 25.06 1.48
C GLU A 18 4.88 25.61 1.39
N GLY A 19 4.23 25.69 2.54
CA GLY A 19 2.86 26.19 2.69
C GLY A 19 2.65 26.77 4.10
N ASP A 20 1.40 26.93 4.51
CA ASP A 20 1.07 27.38 5.85
C ASP A 20 1.51 26.34 6.91
N PRO A 21 2.44 26.66 7.82
CA PRO A 21 2.93 25.74 8.84
C PRO A 21 1.84 25.24 9.79
N GLU A 22 0.78 26.01 10.03
CA GLU A 22 -0.34 25.57 10.88
C GLU A 22 -1.14 24.45 10.19
N ARG A 23 -1.19 24.47 8.86
CA ARG A 23 -1.92 23.48 8.05
C ARG A 23 -1.06 22.31 7.60
N ASN A 24 0.25 22.55 7.45
CA ASN A 24 1.23 21.52 7.13
C ASN A 24 2.49 21.70 8.01
N PRO A 25 2.45 21.21 9.26
CA PRO A 25 3.56 21.37 10.20
C PRO A 25 4.86 20.70 9.74
N PHE A 26 4.75 19.73 8.83
CA PHE A 26 5.90 18.95 8.35
C PHE A 26 6.56 19.54 7.11
N GLY A 27 5.87 20.44 6.39
CA GLY A 27 6.36 20.99 5.13
C GLY A 27 6.58 19.91 4.06
N LEU A 28 5.75 18.86 4.05
CA LEU A 28 5.85 17.73 3.14
C LEU A 28 4.57 17.52 2.34
N ALA A 29 4.69 16.95 1.14
CA ALA A 29 3.58 16.50 0.31
C ALA A 29 3.88 15.14 -0.32
N LEU A 30 2.81 14.43 -0.72
CA LEU A 30 2.90 13.20 -1.50
C LEU A 30 2.86 13.55 -3.00
N ASP A 31 3.92 13.20 -3.72
CA ASP A 31 4.03 13.36 -5.18
C ASP A 31 3.81 12.00 -5.86
N CYS A 32 2.57 11.51 -5.78
CA CYS A 32 2.19 10.22 -6.37
C CYS A 32 3.09 9.04 -5.90
N TYR A 33 3.18 8.00 -6.73
CA TYR A 33 4.00 6.83 -6.45
C TYR A 33 5.45 7.05 -6.89
N ALA A 34 6.39 6.66 -6.04
CA ALA A 34 7.81 6.64 -6.37
C ALA A 34 8.20 5.49 -7.32
N GLY A 35 7.28 4.57 -7.59
CA GLY A 35 7.50 3.43 -8.47
C GLY A 35 6.29 2.50 -8.55
N THR A 36 6.46 1.36 -9.21
CA THR A 36 5.37 0.39 -9.39
C THR A 36 4.99 -0.26 -8.06
N PRO A 37 3.69 -0.39 -7.76
CA PRO A 37 3.22 -1.14 -6.60
C PRO A 37 3.69 -2.60 -6.65
N GLN A 38 4.10 -3.13 -5.50
CA GLN A 38 4.68 -4.47 -5.40
C GLN A 38 3.77 -5.37 -4.59
N ARG A 39 3.36 -6.50 -5.17
CA ARG A 39 2.64 -7.53 -4.41
C ARG A 39 3.58 -8.16 -3.39
N LEU A 40 3.18 -8.13 -2.14
CA LEU A 40 3.91 -8.76 -1.05
C LEU A 40 3.42 -10.20 -0.89
N GLN A 41 4.37 -11.13 -0.80
CA GLN A 41 4.10 -12.46 -0.28
C GLN A 41 4.36 -12.42 1.22
N VAL A 42 3.35 -12.77 2.01
CA VAL A 42 3.52 -12.96 3.45
C VAL A 42 3.63 -14.45 3.69
N SER A 43 4.80 -14.89 4.15
CA SER A 43 5.00 -16.25 4.64
C SER A 43 4.00 -16.50 5.77
N GLY A 44 2.98 -17.33 5.51
CA GLY A 44 1.90 -17.64 6.46
C GLY A 44 0.48 -17.29 6.00
N LEU A 45 0.28 -16.46 4.97
CA LEU A 45 -1.06 -16.23 4.38
C LEU A 45 -1.42 -17.22 3.26
N SER A 46 -0.46 -18.04 2.81
CA SER A 46 -0.66 -19.05 1.76
C SER A 46 -1.63 -20.16 2.14
N GLU A 47 -1.87 -20.38 3.44
CA GLU A 47 -2.75 -21.45 3.92
C GLU A 47 -4.24 -21.04 3.94
N LEU A 48 -4.56 -19.75 4.04
CA LEU A 48 -5.94 -19.25 4.08
C LEU A 48 -6.58 -19.08 2.69
N ASP A 49 -5.78 -19.09 1.61
CA ASP A 49 -6.28 -18.94 0.22
C ASP A 49 -6.73 -20.28 -0.40
N ASN A 50 -6.39 -21.42 0.23
CA ASN A 50 -6.67 -22.77 -0.32
C ASN A 50 -7.92 -23.46 0.25
N THR A 51 -8.51 -22.95 1.34
CA THR A 51 -9.66 -23.58 2.02
C THR A 51 -11.00 -23.42 1.27
N GLY A 52 -11.04 -22.64 0.18
CA GLY A 52 -12.27 -22.38 -0.59
C GLY A 52 -12.40 -23.12 -1.93
N ARG A 53 -11.57 -24.12 -2.23
CA ARG A 53 -11.51 -24.73 -3.58
C ARG A 53 -11.92 -26.21 -3.68
N ASN A 54 -12.27 -26.85 -2.56
CA ASN A 54 -12.67 -28.26 -2.53
C ASN A 54 -14.05 -28.44 -1.87
N GLU A 55 -15.09 -27.86 -2.45
CA GLU A 55 -16.49 -28.32 -2.32
C GLU A 55 -17.20 -28.17 -3.67
#